data_AF-A0A0U1MRA7-F1
#
_entry.id   AF-A0A0U1MRA7-F1
#
_cell.length_a   1.000
_cell.length_b   1.000
_cell.length_c   1.000
_cell.angle_alpha   90.00
_cell.angle_beta   90.00
_cell.angle_gamma   90.00
#
_symmetry.space_group_name_H-M   'P 1'
#
loop_
_entity.id
_entity.type
_entity.pdbx_description
1 polymer ?
#
loop_
_entity_poly.entity_id
_entity_poly.type
_entity_poly.pdbx_seq_one_letter_code
_entity_poly.pdbx_strand_id
1 'polypeptide(L)'
;MQALQTKSNIGEMFNIQEKENGEIAISGRELHQALEVKTRYNDWFERMISYGFEENIDYTALTQKRVTAQGNAINYLDHALTLDTAKEIAMIQRSEPGKRARQYFIQVEKAWNSPEMIMQRALKIANNTINQLETKIERDKPKIVFADAVATTKTSILVGELAKIIKQNGINIGQRRLFEWLRQNGFLIKRKGVDYNMPTQYSMERELFEIKETSITHSDGHTSISKTPKVTGKGQQYFVNKFLGEKQTS
;
A
#
# COMPACT_ATOMS: atom_id res chain seq x y z
N MET A 1 42.50 8.52 -10.54
CA MET A 1 43.16 7.42 -9.82
C MET A 1 42.38 7.15 -8.56
N GLN A 2 41.90 5.90 -8.40
CA GLN A 2 41.37 5.37 -7.16
C GLN A 2 42.42 5.41 -6.05
N ALA A 3 42.00 5.72 -4.83
CA ALA A 3 42.33 4.93 -3.65
C ALA A 3 41.21 5.11 -2.62
N LEU A 4 40.63 3.98 -2.23
CA LEU A 4 39.68 3.78 -1.14
C LEU A 4 40.30 4.14 0.23
N GLN A 5 39.42 4.19 1.24
CA GLN A 5 39.62 4.00 2.70
C GLN A 5 39.46 5.30 3.51
N THR A 6 38.55 5.37 4.48
CA THR A 6 38.38 4.38 5.55
C THR A 6 36.89 4.21 5.93
N LYS A 7 36.37 2.99 5.79
CA LYS A 7 35.21 2.54 6.58
C LYS A 7 35.67 2.57 8.04
N SER A 8 34.95 3.28 8.91
CA SER A 8 35.14 3.10 10.35
C SER A 8 34.62 1.73 10.72
N ASN A 9 35.47 0.72 10.58
CA ASN A 9 35.34 -0.57 11.24
C ASN A 9 35.39 -0.29 12.75
N ILE A 10 34.24 -0.02 13.35
CA ILE A 10 34.03 -0.21 14.78
C ILE A 10 34.15 -1.73 14.96
N GLY A 11 35.31 -2.21 15.44
CA GLY A 11 35.65 -3.63 15.50
C GLY A 11 34.44 -4.51 15.78
N GLU A 12 34.02 -5.28 14.79
CA GLU A 12 32.70 -5.92 14.75
C GLU A 12 32.60 -7.02 15.82
N MET A 13 32.17 -6.64 17.02
CA MET A 13 31.84 -7.58 18.08
C MET A 13 30.51 -8.30 17.79
N PHE A 14 29.64 -7.68 17.00
CA PHE A 14 28.32 -8.18 16.62
C PHE A 14 28.00 -7.84 15.17
N ASN A 15 27.21 -8.68 14.51
CA ASN A 15 26.65 -8.38 13.19
C ASN A 15 25.35 -7.57 13.37
N ILE A 16 25.44 -6.26 13.12
CA ILE A 16 24.33 -5.33 13.29
C ILE A 16 23.40 -5.42 12.08
N GLN A 17 22.14 -5.82 12.31
CA GLN A 17 21.13 -5.89 11.28
C GLN A 17 20.22 -4.66 11.34
N GLU A 18 19.99 -3.98 10.22
CA GLU A 18 19.04 -2.85 10.12
C GLU A 18 17.69 -3.37 9.62
N LYS A 19 16.62 -3.15 10.38
CA LYS A 19 15.24 -3.43 9.97
C LYS A 19 14.77 -2.43 8.92
N GLU A 20 13.69 -2.73 8.18
CA GLU A 20 13.14 -1.84 7.13
C GLU A 20 12.72 -0.46 7.66
N ASN A 21 12.29 -0.39 8.93
CA ASN A 21 11.97 0.86 9.59
C ASN A 21 13.22 1.69 9.94
N GLY A 22 14.43 1.11 9.85
CA GLY A 22 15.72 1.71 10.22
C GLY A 22 16.08 1.52 11.70
N GLU A 23 15.53 0.52 12.38
CA GLU A 23 15.96 0.12 13.73
C GLU A 23 17.07 -0.92 13.67
N ILE A 24 17.97 -0.90 14.67
CA ILE A 24 19.00 -1.92 14.84
C ILE A 24 18.42 -3.15 15.53
N ALA A 25 18.75 -4.33 14.99
CA ALA A 25 18.54 -5.62 15.61
C ALA A 25 19.88 -6.34 15.84
N ILE A 26 19.97 -7.07 16.96
CA ILE A 26 21.12 -7.87 17.35
C ILE A 26 20.69 -9.34 17.48
N SER A 27 21.49 -10.27 16.96
CA SER A 27 21.24 -11.70 17.16
C SER A 27 21.42 -12.07 18.63
N GLY A 28 20.40 -12.68 19.22
CA GLY A 28 20.45 -13.20 20.58
C GLY A 28 21.52 -14.28 20.72
N ARG A 29 21.75 -15.10 19.69
CA ARG A 29 22.81 -16.13 19.70
C ARG A 29 24.21 -15.53 19.69
N GLU A 30 24.44 -14.49 18.90
CA GLU A 30 25.71 -13.77 18.92
C GLU A 30 25.93 -13.12 20.29
N LEU A 31 24.89 -12.52 20.87
CA LEU A 31 24.92 -11.99 22.24
C LEU A 31 25.28 -13.07 23.26
N HIS A 32 24.60 -14.22 23.23
CA HIS A 32 24.88 -15.35 24.10
C HIS A 32 26.35 -15.82 24.03
N GLN A 33 26.88 -15.92 22.81
CA GLN A 33 28.27 -16.31 22.57
C GLN A 33 29.25 -15.26 23.11
N ALA A 34 28.99 -13.97 22.83
CA ALA A 34 29.85 -12.87 23.27
C ALA A 34 29.84 -12.67 24.80
N LEU A 35 28.75 -13.06 25.46
CA LEU A 35 28.62 -13.06 26.91
C LEU A 35 29.32 -14.26 27.59
N GLU A 36 29.83 -15.21 26.79
CA GLU A 36 30.54 -16.42 27.24
C GLU A 36 29.69 -17.27 28.23
N VAL A 37 28.37 -17.29 28.01
CA VAL A 37 27.43 -18.00 28.88
C VAL A 37 27.51 -19.51 28.65
N LYS A 38 27.75 -20.26 29.72
CA LYS A 38 27.93 -21.72 29.66
C LYS A 38 26.64 -22.50 29.42
N THR A 39 25.50 -22.00 29.88
CA THR A 39 24.21 -22.66 29.68
C THR A 39 23.83 -22.63 28.20
N ARG A 40 23.18 -23.69 27.71
CA ARG A 40 22.71 -23.75 26.32
C ARG A 40 21.81 -22.54 26.01
N TYR A 41 21.92 -22.03 24.78
CA TYR A 41 21.20 -20.84 24.35
C TYR A 41 19.69 -20.87 24.64
N ASN A 42 19.01 -21.97 24.34
CA ASN A 42 17.55 -22.05 24.50
C ASN A 42 17.16 -21.85 25.98
N ASP A 43 17.78 -22.63 26.87
CA ASP A 43 17.56 -22.53 28.32
C ASP A 43 17.99 -21.16 28.89
N TRP A 44 19.02 -20.55 28.32
CA TRP A 44 19.43 -19.20 28.69
C TRP A 44 18.38 -18.16 28.25
N PHE A 45 17.90 -18.25 27.02
CA PHE A 45 16.98 -17.28 26.46
C PHE A 45 15.59 -17.38 27.11
N GLU A 46 15.12 -18.59 27.42
CA GLU A 46 13.89 -18.80 28.20
C GLU A 46 13.94 -18.11 29.56
N ARG A 47 15.11 -18.08 30.23
CA ARG A 47 15.30 -17.31 31.46
C ARG A 47 15.27 -15.80 31.23
N MET A 48 15.73 -15.32 30.08
CA MET A 48 15.64 -13.90 29.72
C MET A 48 14.17 -13.53 29.46
N ILE A 49 13.42 -14.35 28.73
CA ILE A 49 11.97 -14.13 28.54
C ILE A 49 11.26 -14.10 29.90
N SER A 50 11.55 -15.06 30.78
CA SER A 50 10.97 -15.14 32.13
C SER A 50 11.33 -13.95 33.03
N TYR A 51 12.40 -13.21 32.71
CA TYR A 51 12.78 -11.98 33.41
C TYR A 51 11.85 -10.80 33.08
N GLY A 52 11.21 -10.81 31.90
CA GLY A 52 10.20 -9.82 31.54
C GLY A 52 10.27 -9.26 30.11
N PHE A 53 11.06 -9.86 29.21
CA PHE A 53 11.12 -9.40 27.81
C PHE A 53 9.95 -9.95 26.98
N GLU A 54 9.32 -9.09 26.18
CA GLU A 54 8.11 -9.40 25.41
C GLU A 54 8.39 -9.58 23.91
N GLU A 55 7.76 -10.59 23.31
CA GLU A 55 7.86 -10.85 21.87
C GLU A 55 7.13 -9.77 21.06
N ASN A 56 7.74 -9.34 19.96
CA ASN A 56 7.36 -8.22 19.09
C ASN A 56 7.56 -6.82 19.67
N ILE A 57 8.02 -6.72 20.92
CA ILE A 57 8.44 -5.45 21.53
C ILE A 57 9.97 -5.46 21.71
N ASP A 58 10.47 -6.40 22.53
CA ASP A 58 11.88 -6.50 22.87
C ASP A 58 12.67 -7.40 21.91
N TYR A 59 11.99 -8.41 21.36
CA TYR A 59 12.60 -9.35 20.43
C TYR A 59 11.62 -9.93 19.41
N THR A 60 12.15 -10.53 18.35
CA THR A 60 11.37 -11.31 17.37
C THR A 60 12.03 -12.67 17.15
N ALA A 61 11.25 -13.75 17.23
CA ALA A 61 11.75 -15.09 16.93
C ALA A 61 12.03 -15.28 15.43
N LEU A 62 13.20 -15.80 15.10
CA LEU A 62 13.65 -16.04 13.73
C LEU A 62 14.08 -17.51 13.56
N THR A 63 13.53 -18.19 12.56
CA THR A 63 14.02 -19.52 12.18
C THR A 63 15.10 -19.38 11.11
N GLN A 64 16.34 -19.74 11.45
CA GLN A 64 17.46 -19.72 10.53
C GLN A 64 17.80 -21.14 10.06
N LYS A 65 18.34 -21.26 8.85
CA LYS A 65 18.82 -22.53 8.28
C LYS A 65 20.34 -22.57 8.30
N ARG A 66 20.91 -23.67 8.78
CA ARG A 66 22.34 -23.95 8.60
C ARG A 66 22.53 -25.27 7.86
N VAL A 67 23.53 -25.32 6.99
CA VAL A 67 23.91 -26.54 6.29
C VAL A 67 24.95 -27.28 7.12
N THR A 68 24.73 -28.56 7.34
CA THR A 68 25.70 -29.45 8.01
C THR A 68 26.83 -29.83 7.06
N ALA A 69 27.96 -30.30 7.60
CA ALA A 69 29.09 -30.81 6.79
C ALA A 69 28.68 -31.93 5.81
N GLN A 70 27.55 -32.61 6.05
CA GLN A 70 26.98 -33.66 5.20
C GLN A 70 25.95 -33.14 4.19
N GLY A 71 25.78 -31.82 4.05
CA GLY A 71 24.86 -31.18 3.09
C GLY A 71 23.41 -31.08 3.56
N ASN A 72 23.05 -31.63 4.71
CA ASN A 72 21.69 -31.54 5.25
C ASN A 72 21.42 -30.17 5.88
N ALA A 73 20.28 -29.56 5.57
CA ALA A 73 19.85 -28.31 6.17
C ALA A 73 19.13 -28.57 7.51
N ILE A 74 19.61 -27.94 8.58
CA ILE A 74 18.99 -27.96 9.91
C ILE A 74 18.46 -26.56 10.22
N ASN A 75 17.21 -26.50 10.65
CA ASN A 75 16.61 -25.27 11.15
C ASN A 75 16.98 -25.07 12.63
N TYR A 76 17.28 -23.84 13.03
CA TYR A 76 17.48 -23.47 14.42
C TYR A 76 16.83 -22.12 14.72
N LEU A 77 16.38 -21.98 15.96
CA LEU A 77 15.71 -20.77 16.45
C LEU A 77 16.74 -19.75 16.92
N ASP A 78 16.69 -18.54 16.41
CA ASP A 78 17.41 -17.37 16.92
C ASP A 78 16.39 -16.27 17.27
N HIS A 79 16.83 -15.21 17.94
CA HIS A 79 15.97 -14.08 18.29
C HIS A 79 16.66 -12.78 17.88
N ALA A 80 15.95 -11.93 17.14
CA ALA A 80 16.39 -10.58 16.83
C ALA A 80 15.98 -9.65 17.98
N LEU A 81 16.95 -9.23 18.79
CA LEU A 81 16.78 -8.35 19.94
C LEU A 81 16.87 -6.89 19.52
N THR A 82 16.13 -5.99 20.19
CA THR A 82 16.39 -4.55 20.07
C THR A 82 17.73 -4.20 20.72
N LEU A 83 18.29 -3.03 20.35
CA LEU A 83 19.52 -2.52 20.95
C LEU A 83 19.37 -2.27 22.46
N ASP A 84 18.20 -1.82 22.90
CA ASP A 84 17.90 -1.57 24.32
C ASP A 84 17.85 -2.88 25.11
N THR A 85 17.13 -3.87 24.61
CA THR A 85 17.06 -5.22 25.20
C THR A 85 18.44 -5.86 25.29
N ALA A 86 19.28 -5.74 24.25
CA ALA A 86 20.64 -6.29 24.26
C ALA A 86 21.54 -5.61 25.30
N LYS A 87 21.43 -4.28 25.49
CA LYS A 87 22.13 -3.54 26.56
C LYS A 87 21.69 -4.03 27.94
N GLU A 88 20.40 -4.23 28.14
CA GLU A 88 19.85 -4.69 29.41
C GLU A 88 20.33 -6.11 29.75
N ILE A 89 20.21 -7.04 28.80
CA ILE A 89 20.71 -8.42 28.97
C ILE A 89 22.21 -8.43 29.31
N ALA A 90 23.01 -7.62 28.63
CA ALA A 90 24.44 -7.49 28.92
C ALA A 90 24.72 -6.94 30.33
N MET A 91 23.87 -6.01 30.82
CA MET A 91 23.96 -5.45 32.16
C MET A 91 23.60 -6.47 33.25
N ILE A 92 22.60 -7.32 33.01
CA ILE A 92 22.14 -8.34 33.97
C ILE A 92 23.21 -9.40 34.25
N GLN A 93 24.08 -9.72 33.28
CA GLN A 93 25.10 -10.77 33.45
C GLN A 93 26.13 -10.47 34.55
N ARG A 94 26.35 -9.20 34.91
CA ARG A 94 27.34 -8.77 35.93
C ARG A 94 28.72 -9.42 35.74
N SER A 95 29.13 -9.63 34.50
CA SER A 95 30.38 -10.28 34.10
C SER A 95 31.26 -9.35 33.26
N GLU A 96 32.56 -9.63 33.18
CA GLU A 96 33.47 -8.84 32.33
C GLU A 96 33.08 -8.90 30.84
N PRO A 97 32.72 -10.07 30.26
CA PRO A 97 32.14 -10.11 28.91
C PRO A 97 30.86 -9.28 28.75
N GLY A 98 29.97 -9.29 29.76
CA GLY A 98 28.77 -8.46 29.78
C GLY A 98 29.07 -6.96 29.78
N LYS A 99 30.07 -6.54 30.56
CA LYS A 99 30.53 -5.15 30.58
C LYS A 99 31.07 -4.71 29.22
N ARG A 100 31.89 -5.54 28.55
CA ARG A 100 32.41 -5.27 27.21
C ARG A 100 31.28 -5.16 26.18
N ALA A 101 30.35 -6.11 26.15
CA ALA A 101 29.20 -6.09 25.24
C ALA A 101 28.35 -4.83 25.44
N ARG A 102 28.07 -4.45 26.70
CA ARG A 102 27.34 -3.22 27.02
C ARG A 102 28.06 -1.97 26.52
N GLN A 103 29.37 -1.85 26.74
CA GLN A 103 30.15 -0.71 26.27
C GLN A 103 30.12 -0.58 24.75
N TYR A 104 30.20 -1.72 24.04
CA TYR A 104 30.06 -1.76 22.60
C TYR A 104 28.69 -1.24 22.15
N PHE A 105 27.58 -1.74 22.73
CA PHE A 105 26.24 -1.29 22.35
C PHE A 105 26.00 0.20 22.63
N ILE A 106 26.58 0.76 23.70
CA ILE A 106 26.52 2.20 23.96
C ILE A 106 27.24 3.00 22.86
N GLN A 107 28.37 2.51 22.35
CA GLN A 107 29.07 3.18 21.25
C GLN A 107 28.26 3.12 19.95
N VAL A 108 27.67 1.95 19.66
CA VAL A 108 26.77 1.76 18.52
C VAL A 108 25.58 2.71 18.61
N GLU A 109 24.92 2.79 19.76
CA GLU A 109 23.79 3.69 19.99
C GLU A 109 24.17 5.16 19.78
N LYS A 110 25.33 5.59 20.30
CA LYS A 110 25.81 6.97 20.11
C LYS A 110 26.10 7.29 18.66
N ALA A 111 26.70 6.37 17.92
CA ALA A 111 26.93 6.53 16.50
C ALA A 111 25.61 6.59 15.73
N TRP A 112 24.65 5.72 16.09
CA TRP A 112 23.33 5.66 15.48
C TRP A 112 22.50 6.93 15.71
N ASN A 113 22.59 7.50 16.91
CA ASN A 113 21.90 8.72 17.30
C ASN A 113 22.70 10.00 16.96
N SER A 114 23.75 9.89 16.15
CA SER A 114 24.44 11.08 15.65
C SER A 114 23.53 11.87 14.70
N PRO A 115 23.61 13.23 14.70
CA PRO A 115 22.77 14.05 13.83
C PRO A 115 22.85 13.67 12.35
N GLU A 116 24.05 13.30 11.90
CA GLU A 116 24.32 12.86 10.52
C GLU A 116 23.55 11.58 10.17
N MET A 117 23.61 10.56 11.04
CA MET A 117 22.91 9.29 10.82
C MET A 117 21.39 9.44 10.88
N ILE A 118 20.87 10.24 11.82
CA ILE A 118 19.44 10.55 11.92
C ILE A 118 18.96 11.23 10.63
N MET A 119 19.70 12.23 10.14
CA MET A 119 19.36 12.94 8.90
C MET A 119 19.39 12.00 7.69
N GLN A 120 20.40 11.13 7.59
CA GLN A 120 20.50 10.16 6.51
C GLN A 120 19.31 9.20 6.48
N ARG A 121 18.86 8.71 7.64
CA ARG A 121 17.66 7.85 7.74
C ARG A 121 16.40 8.60 7.34
N ALA A 122 16.23 9.84 7.80
CA ALA A 122 15.09 10.67 7.43
C ALA A 122 15.00 10.88 5.91
N LEU A 123 16.14 11.17 5.26
CA LEU A 123 16.22 11.31 3.80
C LEU A 123 15.89 10.00 3.07
N LYS A 124 16.40 8.86 3.55
CA LYS A 124 16.10 7.53 2.99
C LYS A 124 14.61 7.22 3.04
N ILE A 125 13.96 7.47 4.17
CA ILE A 125 12.51 7.26 4.34
C ILE A 125 11.71 8.19 3.43
N ALA A 126 12.09 9.46 3.35
CA ALA A 126 11.45 10.44 2.46
C ALA A 126 11.54 10.01 0.99
N ASN A 127 12.72 9.61 0.53
CA ASN A 127 12.93 9.14 -0.85
C ASN A 127 12.13 7.87 -1.15
N ASN A 128 12.09 6.90 -0.23
CA ASN A 128 11.27 5.70 -0.40
C ASN A 128 9.78 6.05 -0.53
N THR A 129 9.31 7.01 0.26
CA THR A 129 7.92 7.49 0.20
C THR A 129 7.63 8.19 -1.13
N ILE A 130 8.55 9.05 -1.60
CA ILE A 130 8.44 9.72 -2.91
C ILE A 130 8.33 8.68 -4.03
N ASN A 131 9.24 7.70 -4.07
CA ASN A 131 9.23 6.64 -5.08
C ASN A 131 7.91 5.83 -5.05
N GLN A 132 7.39 5.53 -3.86
CA GLN A 132 6.09 4.85 -3.72
C GLN A 132 4.92 5.71 -4.21
N LEU A 133 4.96 7.03 -4.01
CA LEU A 133 3.95 7.94 -4.50
C LEU A 133 4.04 8.11 -6.02
N GLU A 134 5.24 8.25 -6.58
CA GLU A 134 5.47 8.34 -8.02
C GLU A 134 4.97 7.08 -8.75
N THR A 135 5.28 5.88 -8.22
CA THR A 135 4.77 4.62 -8.80
C THR A 135 3.25 4.49 -8.69
N LYS A 136 2.59 5.14 -7.71
CA LYS A 136 1.12 5.23 -7.67
C LYS A 136 0.61 6.21 -8.73
N ILE A 137 1.22 7.39 -8.84
CA ILE A 137 0.86 8.42 -9.83
C ILE A 137 0.99 7.85 -11.25
N GLU A 138 2.06 7.12 -11.58
CA GLU A 138 2.24 6.51 -12.91
C GLU A 138 1.17 5.46 -13.24
N ARG A 139 0.74 4.66 -12.26
CA ARG A 139 -0.36 3.70 -12.44
C ARG A 139 -1.71 4.39 -12.69
N ASP A 140 -1.92 5.55 -12.09
CA ASP A 140 -3.19 6.28 -12.19
C ASP A 140 -3.22 7.27 -13.37
N LYS A 141 -2.06 7.63 -13.93
CA LYS A 141 -1.92 8.51 -15.11
C LYS A 141 -2.79 8.09 -16.31
N PRO A 142 -2.84 6.82 -16.76
CA PRO A 142 -3.72 6.44 -17.87
C PRO A 142 -5.22 6.53 -17.53
N LYS A 143 -5.59 6.46 -16.24
CA LYS A 143 -7.00 6.58 -15.80
C LYS A 143 -7.49 8.04 -15.88
N ILE A 144 -6.63 8.99 -15.51
CA ILE A 144 -6.95 10.43 -15.47
C ILE A 144 -7.02 11.02 -16.88
N VAL A 145 -6.04 10.68 -17.74
CA VAL A 145 -5.95 11.25 -19.09
C VAL A 145 -7.19 10.93 -19.95
N PHE A 146 -7.82 9.77 -19.77
CA PHE A 146 -9.03 9.42 -20.52
C PHE A 146 -10.28 10.11 -19.98
N ALA A 147 -10.42 10.26 -18.66
CA ALA A 147 -11.51 11.02 -18.06
C ALA A 147 -11.48 12.48 -18.51
N ASP A 148 -10.29 13.09 -18.58
CA ASP A 148 -10.11 14.48 -19.04
C ASP A 148 -10.29 14.64 -20.57
N ALA A 149 -9.97 13.62 -21.37
CA ALA A 149 -10.23 13.63 -22.81
C ALA A 149 -11.73 13.55 -23.15
N VAL A 150 -12.49 12.80 -22.35
CA VAL A 150 -13.97 12.74 -22.45
C VAL A 150 -14.61 14.00 -21.84
N ALA A 151 -13.97 14.63 -20.87
CA ALA A 151 -14.38 15.92 -20.31
C ALA A 151 -14.41 17.06 -21.32
N THR A 152 -13.46 17.05 -22.26
CA THR A 152 -13.24 18.15 -23.20
C THR A 152 -14.26 18.18 -24.33
N THR A 153 -14.96 17.07 -24.60
CA THR A 153 -16.08 17.08 -25.53
C THR A 153 -17.31 17.73 -24.88
N LYS A 154 -17.56 19.01 -25.20
CA LYS A 154 -18.75 19.78 -24.78
C LYS A 154 -20.08 19.19 -25.31
N THR A 155 -20.04 18.08 -26.05
CA THR A 155 -21.20 17.47 -26.70
C THR A 155 -21.80 16.36 -25.84
N SER A 156 -23.12 16.34 -25.77
CA SER A 156 -23.87 15.28 -25.12
C SER A 156 -24.01 14.05 -26.01
N ILE A 157 -23.76 12.88 -25.44
CA ILE A 157 -23.80 11.59 -26.15
C ILE A 157 -24.97 10.74 -25.69
N LEU A 158 -25.42 9.79 -26.50
CA LEU A 158 -26.44 8.84 -26.07
C LEU A 158 -25.88 7.88 -25.01
N VAL A 159 -26.73 7.37 -24.12
CA VAL A 159 -26.35 6.34 -23.14
C VAL A 159 -25.76 5.09 -23.84
N GLY A 160 -26.25 4.76 -25.04
CA GLY A 160 -25.68 3.67 -25.83
C GLY A 160 -24.25 3.94 -26.32
N GLU A 161 -23.90 5.19 -26.60
CA GLU A 161 -22.53 5.59 -26.98
C GLU A 161 -21.62 5.56 -25.76
N LEU A 162 -22.07 6.05 -24.61
CA LEU A 162 -21.36 5.91 -23.35
C LEU A 162 -21.05 4.44 -23.03
N ALA A 163 -22.00 3.52 -23.26
CA ALA A 163 -21.77 2.09 -23.04
C ALA A 163 -20.65 1.53 -23.95
N LYS A 164 -20.55 1.98 -25.20
CA LYS A 164 -19.47 1.57 -26.11
C LYS A 164 -18.12 2.08 -25.61
N ILE A 165 -18.07 3.34 -25.15
CA ILE A 165 -16.87 3.95 -24.58
C ILE A 165 -16.40 3.17 -23.35
N ILE A 166 -17.30 2.88 -22.40
CA ILE A 166 -16.97 2.10 -21.20
C ILE A 166 -16.49 0.69 -21.57
N LYS A 167 -17.10 0.07 -22.60
CA LYS A 167 -16.68 -1.24 -23.11
C LYS A 167 -15.29 -1.25 -23.72
N GLN A 168 -14.94 -0.23 -24.50
CA GLN A 168 -13.60 -0.07 -25.06
C GLN A 168 -12.53 0.08 -23.97
N ASN A 169 -12.90 0.62 -22.80
CA ASN A 169 -12.02 0.74 -21.63
C ASN A 169 -11.96 -0.52 -20.75
N GLY A 170 -12.34 -1.68 -21.30
CA GLY A 170 -12.12 -2.98 -20.65
C GLY A 170 -13.16 -3.36 -19.61
N ILE A 171 -14.32 -2.69 -19.59
CA ILE A 171 -15.45 -3.04 -18.72
C ILE A 171 -16.54 -3.68 -19.57
N ASN A 172 -16.87 -4.95 -19.32
CA ASN A 172 -17.81 -5.69 -20.17
C ASN A 172 -19.29 -5.29 -19.93
N ILE A 173 -19.65 -4.08 -20.38
CA ILE A 173 -21.00 -3.52 -20.31
C ILE A 173 -21.57 -3.29 -21.72
N GLY A 174 -22.87 -3.51 -21.86
CA GLY A 174 -23.62 -3.19 -23.08
C GLY A 174 -24.73 -2.20 -22.77
N GLN A 175 -25.31 -1.60 -23.81
CA GLN A 175 -26.36 -0.57 -23.66
C GLN A 175 -27.48 -1.00 -22.70
N ARG A 176 -28.05 -2.19 -22.86
CA ARG A 176 -29.15 -2.68 -22.00
C ARG A 176 -28.73 -2.78 -20.53
N ARG A 177 -27.52 -3.30 -20.27
CA ARG A 177 -26.95 -3.43 -18.91
C ARG A 177 -26.65 -2.06 -18.30
N LEU A 178 -26.15 -1.10 -19.08
CA LEU A 178 -25.91 0.26 -18.59
C LEU A 178 -27.22 0.96 -18.22
N PHE A 179 -28.25 0.86 -19.07
CA PHE A 179 -29.58 1.40 -18.74
C PHE A 179 -30.16 0.77 -17.47
N GLU A 180 -30.00 -0.54 -17.29
CA GLU A 180 -30.43 -1.24 -16.09
C GLU A 180 -29.68 -0.76 -14.85
N TRP A 181 -28.35 -0.70 -14.92
CA TRP A 181 -27.52 -0.20 -13.83
C TRP A 181 -27.87 1.23 -13.45
N LEU A 182 -28.08 2.12 -14.43
CA LEU A 182 -28.48 3.51 -14.20
C LEU A 182 -29.83 3.61 -13.48
N ARG A 183 -30.79 2.73 -13.79
CA ARG A 183 -32.09 2.68 -13.09
C ARG A 183 -31.97 2.12 -11.69
N GLN A 184 -31.20 1.06 -11.51
CA GLN A 184 -30.96 0.43 -10.20
C GLN A 184 -30.24 1.40 -9.24
N ASN A 185 -29.31 2.20 -9.76
CA ASN A 185 -28.55 3.19 -9.00
C ASN A 185 -29.23 4.57 -8.90
N GLY A 186 -30.50 4.69 -9.31
CA GLY A 186 -31.28 5.92 -9.13
C GLY A 186 -30.88 7.09 -10.04
N PHE A 187 -30.08 6.87 -11.08
CA PHE A 187 -29.77 7.90 -12.08
C PHE A 187 -30.89 8.09 -13.10
N LEU A 188 -31.59 7.01 -13.45
CA LEU A 188 -32.75 7.01 -14.33
C LEU A 188 -33.97 6.45 -13.60
N ILE A 189 -35.17 6.89 -14.00
CA ILE A 189 -36.43 6.43 -13.43
C ILE A 189 -36.69 4.97 -13.83
N LYS A 190 -36.93 4.13 -12.81
CA LYS A 190 -37.21 2.69 -12.96
C LYS A 190 -38.69 2.35 -13.19
N ARG A 191 -39.60 3.27 -12.83
CA ARG A 191 -41.05 3.07 -12.94
C ARG A 191 -41.43 2.94 -14.41
N LYS A 192 -42.12 1.85 -14.78
CA LYS A 192 -42.64 1.67 -16.14
C LYS A 192 -43.77 2.68 -16.38
N GLY A 193 -43.66 3.43 -17.47
CA GLY A 193 -44.57 4.51 -17.82
C GLY A 193 -43.90 5.53 -18.74
N VAL A 194 -44.51 6.70 -18.86
CA VAL A 194 -44.02 7.80 -19.72
C VAL A 194 -42.64 8.31 -19.31
N ASP A 195 -42.28 8.21 -18.02
CA ASP A 195 -41.00 8.67 -17.48
C ASP A 195 -39.91 7.58 -17.49
N TYR A 196 -40.19 6.39 -18.02
CA TYR A 196 -39.21 5.30 -17.99
C TYR A 196 -37.94 5.69 -18.75
N ASN A 197 -36.77 5.50 -18.12
CA ASN A 197 -35.46 5.98 -18.59
C ASN A 197 -35.24 7.49 -18.57
N MET A 198 -36.16 8.27 -18.01
CA MET A 198 -35.91 9.70 -17.82
C MET A 198 -34.92 9.91 -16.66
N PRO A 199 -34.03 10.92 -16.73
CA PRO A 199 -33.15 11.25 -15.62
C PRO A 199 -33.95 11.60 -14.38
N THR A 200 -33.48 11.14 -13.22
CA THR A 200 -34.06 11.55 -11.93
C THR A 200 -33.69 13.00 -11.61
N GLN A 201 -34.41 13.60 -10.67
CA GLN A 201 -34.08 14.94 -10.17
C GLN A 201 -32.63 15.02 -9.69
N TYR A 202 -32.15 14.00 -8.96
CA TYR A 202 -30.76 13.85 -8.53
C TYR A 202 -29.75 13.92 -9.69
N SER A 203 -30.06 13.26 -10.82
CA SER A 203 -29.23 13.29 -12.03
C SER A 203 -29.23 14.65 -12.72
N MET A 204 -30.38 15.33 -12.73
CA MET A 204 -30.56 16.63 -13.36
C MET A 204 -29.87 17.75 -12.57
N GLU A 205 -29.99 17.77 -11.24
CA GLU A 205 -29.33 18.73 -10.36
C GLU A 205 -27.81 18.63 -10.42
N ARG A 206 -27.29 17.43 -10.70
CA ARG A 206 -25.86 17.19 -10.90
C ARG A 206 -25.40 17.45 -12.34
N GLU A 207 -26.32 17.79 -13.24
CA GLU A 207 -26.09 18.03 -14.67
C GLU A 207 -25.46 16.83 -15.37
N LEU A 208 -25.78 15.60 -14.93
CA LEU A 208 -25.21 14.38 -15.52
C LEU A 208 -25.89 14.02 -16.85
N PHE A 209 -27.12 14.50 -17.05
CA PHE A 209 -27.91 14.22 -18.25
C PHE A 209 -28.61 15.48 -18.75
N GLU A 210 -28.97 15.44 -20.03
CA GLU A 210 -29.91 16.33 -20.68
C GLU A 210 -30.99 15.50 -21.40
N ILE A 211 -32.12 16.13 -21.72
CA ILE A 211 -33.25 15.46 -22.38
C ILE A 211 -33.35 15.98 -23.81
N LYS A 212 -33.31 15.08 -24.78
CA LYS A 212 -33.69 15.36 -26.17
C LYS A 212 -35.14 14.97 -26.39
N GLU A 213 -35.97 15.93 -26.77
CA GLU A 213 -37.35 15.69 -27.17
C GLU A 213 -37.44 15.56 -28.71
N THR A 214 -38.25 14.64 -29.21
CA THR A 214 -38.49 14.40 -30.63
C THR A 214 -39.98 14.26 -30.87
N SER A 215 -40.55 15.15 -31.68
CA SER A 215 -41.95 15.07 -32.08
C SER A 215 -42.12 14.01 -33.17
N ILE A 216 -43.05 13.09 -32.96
CA ILE A 216 -43.41 12.02 -33.89
C ILE A 216 -44.86 12.26 -34.28
N THR A 217 -45.06 12.60 -35.55
CA THR A 217 -46.39 12.76 -36.15
C THR A 217 -46.84 11.41 -36.69
N HIS A 218 -48.00 10.94 -36.24
CA HIS A 218 -48.59 9.68 -36.71
C HIS A 218 -49.50 9.92 -37.91
N SER A 219 -49.76 8.85 -38.67
CA SER A 219 -50.57 8.89 -39.89
C SER A 219 -52.04 9.26 -39.66
N ASP A 220 -52.49 9.29 -38.41
CA ASP A 220 -53.84 9.70 -37.98
C ASP A 220 -53.92 11.17 -37.52
N GLY A 221 -52.82 11.93 -37.61
CA GLY A 221 -52.75 13.34 -37.28
C GLY A 221 -52.41 13.68 -35.82
N HIS A 222 -52.31 12.70 -34.91
CA HIS A 222 -51.84 13.00 -33.54
C HIS A 222 -50.31 13.08 -33.47
N THR A 223 -49.81 13.95 -32.58
CA THR A 223 -48.38 14.10 -32.31
C THR A 223 -48.04 13.48 -30.96
N SER A 224 -46.93 12.74 -30.91
CA SER A 224 -46.38 12.18 -29.68
C SER A 224 -44.96 12.69 -29.46
N ILE A 225 -44.59 12.94 -28.21
CA ILE A 225 -43.24 13.44 -27.86
C ILE A 225 -42.45 12.27 -27.29
N SER A 226 -41.38 11.87 -28.00
CA SER A 226 -40.40 10.93 -27.49
C SER A 226 -39.29 11.68 -26.76
N LYS A 227 -38.97 11.25 -25.54
CA LYS A 227 -37.90 11.84 -24.73
C LYS A 227 -36.75 10.86 -24.60
N THR A 228 -35.54 11.31 -24.89
CA THR A 228 -34.33 10.48 -24.85
C THR A 228 -33.29 11.10 -23.91
N PRO A 229 -32.79 10.37 -22.91
CA PRO A 229 -31.69 10.85 -22.07
C PRO A 229 -30.38 10.84 -22.86
N LYS A 230 -29.66 11.96 -22.79
CA LYS A 230 -28.28 12.08 -23.25
C LYS A 230 -27.37 12.41 -22.06
N VAL A 231 -26.15 11.91 -22.10
CA VAL A 231 -25.14 12.10 -21.06
C VAL A 231 -24.31 13.32 -21.42
N THR A 232 -24.28 14.30 -20.53
CA THR A 232 -23.45 15.52 -20.68
C THR A 232 -21.96 15.17 -20.58
N GLY A 233 -21.05 16.06 -20.99
CA GLY A 233 -19.61 15.83 -20.80
C GLY A 233 -19.23 15.55 -19.33
N LYS A 234 -19.90 16.25 -18.40
CA LYS A 234 -19.78 16.02 -16.95
C LYS A 234 -20.29 14.63 -16.52
N GLY A 235 -21.43 14.21 -17.07
CA GLY A 235 -21.96 12.87 -16.85
C GLY A 235 -21.04 11.77 -17.39
N GLN A 236 -20.43 12.00 -18.56
CA GLN A 236 -19.51 11.04 -19.16
C GLN A 236 -18.29 10.80 -18.28
N GLN A 237 -17.63 11.87 -17.79
CA GLN A 237 -16.55 11.77 -16.80
C GLN A 237 -16.98 11.00 -15.55
N TYR A 238 -18.13 11.37 -14.99
CA TYR A 238 -18.64 10.79 -13.76
C TYR A 238 -18.82 9.26 -13.89
N PHE A 239 -19.48 8.81 -14.95
CA PHE A 239 -19.74 7.38 -15.14
C PHE A 239 -18.47 6.62 -15.52
N VAL A 240 -17.60 7.17 -16.38
CA VAL A 240 -16.32 6.54 -16.72
C VAL A 240 -15.48 6.31 -15.46
N ASN A 241 -15.33 7.33 -14.62
CA ASN A 241 -14.59 7.22 -13.35
C ASN A 241 -15.24 6.22 -12.38
N LYS A 242 -16.57 6.24 -12.29
CA LYS A 242 -17.30 5.33 -11.40
C LYS A 242 -17.10 3.87 -11.79
N PHE A 243 -17.22 3.54 -13.07
CA PHE A 243 -17.01 2.17 -13.56
C PHE A 243 -15.54 1.73 -13.53
N LEU A 244 -14.58 2.63 -13.79
CA LEU A 244 -13.14 2.32 -13.67
C LEU A 244 -12.67 2.18 -12.21
N GLY A 245 -13.37 2.82 -11.26
CA GLY A 245 -13.14 2.65 -9.82
C GLY A 245 -13.60 1.29 -9.29
N GLU A 246 -14.76 0.80 -9.71
CA GLU A 246 -15.35 -0.48 -9.24
C GLU A 246 -14.50 -1.72 -9.59
N LYS A 247 -13.69 -1.68 -10.65
CA LYS A 247 -12.75 -2.76 -11.01
C LYS A 247 -11.61 -2.94 -10.01
N GLN A 248 -11.33 -1.96 -9.16
CA GLN A 248 -10.19 -1.97 -8.23
C GLN A 248 -10.54 -2.51 -6.84
N THR A 249 -11.83 -2.62 -6.51
CA THR A 249 -12.33 -3.15 -5.23
C THR A 249 -12.88 -4.58 -5.33
N SER A 250 -12.81 -5.20 -6.52
CA SER A 250 -13.23 -6.60 -6.77
C SER A 250 -12.05 -7.49 -7.12
#